data_AF-A0A6L9Y6D8-F1
#
_entry.id   AF-A0A6L9Y6D8-F1
#
_cell.length_a   1.000
_cell.length_b   1.000
_cell.length_c   1.000
_cell.angle_alpha   90.00
_cell.angle_beta   90.00
_cell.angle_gamma   90.00
#
_symmetry.space_group_name_H-M   'P 1'
#
loop_
_entity.id
_entity.type
_entity.pdbx_description
1 polymer ?
#
loop_
_entity_poly.entity_id
_entity_poly.type
_entity_poly.pdbx_seq_one_letter_code
_entity_poly.pdbx_strand_id
1 'polypeptide(L)'
;MELKSYLTDAVRAELIAAHADEALMNMEESKAAAEADDMDTAWRWLGKNDLPDYTLKLLKQSRGADFIRKYGFNTVNADKSYGENWLNE
;
A
#
# COMPACT_ATOMS: atom_id res chain seq x y z
N MET A 1 -0.38 11.68 -10.51
CA MET A 1 -0.59 12.54 -9.34
C MET A 1 0.43 12.11 -8.31
N GLU A 2 1.32 12.99 -7.89
CA GLU A 2 2.25 12.66 -6.80
C GLU A 2 1.50 12.65 -5.48
N LEU A 3 1.75 11.63 -4.65
CA LEU A 3 1.17 11.55 -3.30
C LEU A 3 1.91 12.52 -2.38
N LYS A 4 1.20 13.07 -1.39
CA LYS A 4 1.82 13.87 -0.35
C LYS A 4 2.85 13.01 0.40
N SER A 5 4.10 13.48 0.44
CA SER A 5 5.17 12.91 1.25
C SER A 5 4.97 13.29 2.71
N TYR A 6 5.10 12.32 3.60
CA TYR A 6 5.07 12.51 5.05
C TYR A 6 6.42 12.26 5.70
N LEU A 7 7.34 11.57 5.01
CA LEU A 7 8.72 11.46 5.48
C LEU A 7 9.43 12.81 5.44
N THR A 8 10.17 13.10 6.51
CA THR A 8 11.10 14.24 6.56
C THR A 8 12.35 13.93 5.73
N ASP A 9 13.07 14.97 5.31
CA ASP A 9 14.33 14.80 4.57
C ASP A 9 15.36 13.99 5.36
N ALA A 10 15.38 14.12 6.69
CA ALA A 10 16.27 13.35 7.57
C ALA A 10 15.95 11.85 7.53
N VAL A 11 14.68 11.48 7.72
CA VAL A 11 14.25 10.06 7.67
C VAL A 11 14.45 9.48 6.27
N ARG A 12 14.18 10.27 5.22
CA ARG A 12 14.44 9.85 3.84
C ARG A 12 15.93 9.59 3.61
N ALA A 13 16.81 10.44 4.11
CA ALA A 13 18.25 10.25 4.01
C ALA A 13 18.73 9.00 4.78
N GLU A 14 18.16 8.73 5.96
CA GLU A 14 18.45 7.51 6.73
C GLU A 14 18.04 6.25 5.98
N LEU A 15 16.85 6.22 5.38
CA LEU A 15 16.38 5.09 4.58
C LEU A 15 17.25 4.86 3.34
N ILE A 16 17.64 5.93 2.65
CA ILE A 16 18.56 5.85 1.51
C ILE A 16 19.92 5.30 1.95
N ALA A 17 20.46 5.78 3.08
CA ALA A 17 21.73 5.29 3.64
C ALA A 17 21.65 3.82 4.08
N ALA A 18 20.47 3.36 4.51
CA ALA A 18 20.18 1.96 4.82
C ALA A 18 19.90 1.10 3.58
N HIS A 19 20.00 1.66 2.37
CA HIS A 19 19.66 0.99 1.11
C HIS A 19 18.22 0.44 1.07
N ALA A 20 17.27 1.18 1.65
CA ALA A 20 15.85 0.88 1.54
C ALA A 20 15.43 0.86 0.05
N ASP A 21 14.71 -0.19 -0.32
CA ASP A 21 14.08 -0.26 -1.64
C ASP A 21 12.81 0.59 -1.71
N GLU A 22 12.26 0.75 -2.91
CA GLU A 22 11.04 1.53 -3.12
C GLU A 22 9.85 0.98 -2.32
N ALA A 23 9.78 -0.34 -2.14
CA ALA A 23 8.72 -0.97 -1.39
C ALA A 23 8.74 -0.56 0.09
N LEU A 24 9.92 -0.59 0.71
CA LEU A 24 10.13 -0.12 2.08
C LEU A 24 9.88 1.38 2.19
N MET A 25 10.36 2.18 1.24
CA MET A 25 10.08 3.63 1.21
C MET A 25 8.58 3.93 1.19
N ASN A 26 7.81 3.24 0.35
CA ASN A 26 6.35 3.37 0.29
C ASN A 26 5.67 2.91 1.60
N MET A 27 6.19 1.88 2.27
CA MET A 27 5.66 1.45 3.57
C MET A 27 5.89 2.52 4.65
N GLU A 28 7.07 3.13 4.69
CA GLU A 28 7.37 4.19 5.66
C GLU A 28 6.56 5.45 5.39
N GLU A 29 6.34 5.83 4.13
CA GLU A 29 5.41 6.91 3.77
C GLU A 29 3.97 6.59 4.19
N SER A 30 3.52 5.34 3.97
CA SER A 30 2.20 4.89 4.40
C SER A 30 2.04 5.01 5.91
N LYS A 31 3.06 4.59 6.67
CA LYS A 31 3.06 4.62 8.13
C LYS A 31 3.06 6.06 8.64
N ALA A 32 3.93 6.91 8.12
CA ALA A 32 4.01 8.32 8.51
C ALA A 32 2.71 9.09 8.20
N ALA A 33 2.07 8.80 7.06
CA ALA A 33 0.76 9.35 6.74
C ALA A 33 -0.32 8.91 7.74
N ALA A 34 -0.32 7.64 8.15
CA ALA A 34 -1.25 7.11 9.15
C ALA A 34 -1.02 7.73 10.54
N GLU A 35 0.24 7.93 10.95
CA GLU A 35 0.60 8.61 12.21
C GLU A 35 0.17 10.08 12.21
N ALA A 36 0.03 10.70 11.04
CA ALA A 36 -0.51 12.04 10.85
C ALA A 36 -2.04 12.07 10.63
N ASP A 37 -2.74 10.97 10.92
CA ASP A 37 -4.19 10.77 10.72
C ASP A 37 -4.69 10.93 9.26
N ASP A 38 -3.80 10.91 8.27
CA ASP A 38 -4.14 10.92 6.84
C ASP A 38 -4.18 9.50 6.28
N MET A 39 -5.25 8.79 6.64
CA MET A 39 -5.47 7.41 6.20
C MET A 39 -5.67 7.30 4.69
N ASP A 40 -6.18 8.33 4.00
CA ASP A 40 -6.35 8.25 2.54
C ASP A 40 -4.99 8.20 1.83
N THR A 41 -4.06 9.08 2.22
CA THR A 41 -2.70 9.05 1.70
C THR A 41 -1.95 7.80 2.16
N ALA A 42 -2.15 7.33 3.40
CA ALA A 42 -1.56 6.09 3.89
C ALA A 42 -1.91 4.91 2.99
N TRP A 43 -3.19 4.70 2.69
CA TRP A 43 -3.62 3.59 1.84
C TRP A 43 -3.14 3.72 0.39
N ARG A 44 -3.01 4.94 -0.14
CA ARG A 44 -2.45 5.16 -1.47
C ARG A 44 -0.96 4.84 -1.55
N TRP A 45 -0.20 5.14 -0.49
CA TRP A 45 1.21 4.74 -0.41
C TRP A 45 1.34 3.23 -0.30
N LEU A 46 0.55 2.59 0.56
CA LEU A 46 0.55 1.13 0.68
C LEU A 46 0.14 0.44 -0.63
N GLY A 47 -0.81 1.01 -1.37
CA GLY A 47 -1.30 0.49 -2.65
C GLY A 47 -0.25 0.43 -3.75
N LYS A 48 0.86 1.16 -3.63
CA LYS A 48 2.00 1.09 -4.57
C LYS A 48 2.83 -0.18 -4.40
N ASN A 49 2.66 -0.92 -3.31
CA ASN A 49 3.43 -2.12 -3.04
C ASN A 49 2.72 -3.37 -3.56
N ASP A 50 3.52 -4.32 -4.02
CA ASP A 50 3.05 -5.66 -4.35
C ASP A 50 2.80 -6.45 -3.07
N LEU A 51 1.56 -6.39 -2.58
CA LEU A 51 1.17 -7.09 -1.36
C LEU A 51 1.01 -8.60 -1.60
N PRO A 52 1.26 -9.42 -0.55
CA PRO A 52 0.89 -10.82 -0.58
C PRO A 52 -0.61 -11.02 -0.81
N ASP A 53 -0.96 -12.11 -1.48
CA ASP A 53 -2.34 -12.50 -1.77
C ASP A 53 -3.21 -12.58 -0.51
N TYR A 54 -2.69 -13.15 0.58
CA TYR A 54 -3.42 -13.26 1.84
C TYR A 54 -3.73 -11.89 2.45
N THR A 55 -2.85 -10.90 2.29
CA THR A 55 -3.08 -9.53 2.76
C THR A 55 -4.21 -8.88 1.98
N LEU A 56 -4.20 -9.04 0.65
CA LEU A 56 -5.27 -8.55 -0.23
C LEU A 56 -6.62 -9.21 0.12
N LYS A 57 -6.63 -10.51 0.41
CA LYS A 57 -7.83 -11.23 0.87
C LYS A 57 -8.38 -10.66 2.17
N LEU A 58 -7.53 -10.42 3.16
CA LEU A 58 -7.92 -9.82 4.44
C LEU A 58 -8.46 -8.39 4.26
N LEU A 59 -7.85 -7.59 3.39
CA LEU A 59 -8.34 -6.25 3.05
C LEU A 59 -9.72 -6.32 2.38
N LYS A 60 -9.94 -7.22 1.42
CA LYS A 60 -11.27 -7.42 0.79
C LYS A 60 -12.31 -7.81 1.85
N GLN A 61 -11.99 -8.76 2.73
CA GLN A 61 -12.92 -9.24 3.75
C GLN A 61 -13.33 -8.14 4.75
N SER A 62 -12.40 -7.27 5.10
CA SER A 62 -12.63 -6.21 6.10
C SER A 62 -13.18 -4.90 5.53
N ARG A 63 -12.86 -4.57 4.28
CA ARG A 63 -13.16 -3.26 3.66
C ARG A 63 -13.95 -3.35 2.35
N GLY A 64 -14.13 -4.55 1.80
CA GLY A 64 -14.78 -4.77 0.52
C GLY A 64 -13.85 -4.59 -0.69
N ALA A 65 -14.32 -5.02 -1.86
CA ALA A 65 -13.57 -4.95 -3.10
C ALA A 65 -13.38 -3.51 -3.61
N ASP A 66 -14.35 -2.64 -3.36
CA ASP A 66 -14.27 -1.23 -3.77
C ASP A 66 -13.12 -0.49 -3.08
N PHE A 67 -12.75 -0.90 -1.87
CA PHE A 67 -11.59 -0.38 -1.17
C PHE A 67 -10.29 -0.70 -1.92
N ILE A 68 -10.14 -1.96 -2.35
CA ILE A 68 -8.97 -2.41 -3.10
C ILE A 68 -8.83 -1.60 -4.39
N ARG A 69 -9.95 -1.41 -5.11
CA ARG A 69 -10.00 -0.62 -6.34
C ARG A 69 -9.72 0.87 -6.10
N LYS A 70 -10.33 1.46 -5.08
CA LYS A 70 -10.19 2.89 -4.74
C LYS A 70 -8.73 3.27 -4.52
N TYR A 71 -7.98 2.41 -3.84
CA TYR A 71 -6.58 2.67 -3.46
C TYR A 71 -5.55 2.07 -4.43
N GLY A 72 -6.02 1.40 -5.49
CA GLY A 72 -5.16 0.95 -6.58
C GLY A 72 -4.19 -0.17 -6.21
N PHE A 73 -4.55 -1.02 -5.24
CA PHE A 73 -3.72 -2.16 -4.87
C PHE A 73 -3.53 -3.10 -6.07
N ASN A 74 -2.29 -3.52 -6.32
CA ASN A 74 -1.99 -4.50 -7.35
C ASN A 74 -2.52 -5.88 -6.94
N THR A 75 -3.42 -6.45 -7.74
CA THR A 75 -4.10 -7.72 -7.44
C THR A 75 -3.48 -8.93 -8.11
N VAL A 76 -2.44 -8.78 -8.93
CA VAL A 76 -1.87 -9.87 -9.75
C VAL A 76 -1.57 -11.14 -8.94
N ASN A 77 -1.09 -11.01 -7.70
CA ASN A 77 -0.84 -12.17 -6.83
C ASN A 77 -2.13 -12.84 -6.35
N ALA A 78 -3.14 -12.06 -5.95
CA ALA A 78 -4.44 -12.58 -5.54
C ALA A 78 -5.22 -13.18 -6.71
N ASP A 79 -5.13 -12.60 -7.90
CA ASP A 79 -5.76 -13.10 -9.12
C ASP A 79 -5.22 -14.50 -9.48
N LYS A 80 -3.90 -14.73 -9.30
CA LYS A 80 -3.28 -16.05 -9.49
C LYS A 80 -3.73 -17.08 -8.44
N SER A 81 -3.87 -16.66 -7.18
CA SER A 81 -4.20 -17.58 -6.07
C SER A 81 -5.69 -17.89 -5.94
N TYR A 82 -6.56 -16.92 -6.22
CA TYR A 82 -8.00 -17.00 -5.96
C TYR A 82 -8.86 -16.89 -7.22
N GLY A 83 -8.25 -16.65 -8.39
CA GLY A 83 -8.92 -16.45 -9.67
C GLY A 83 -9.17 -14.98 -9.98
N GLU A 84 -9.17 -14.62 -11.27
CA GLU A 84 -9.27 -13.23 -11.74
C GLU A 84 -10.56 -12.50 -11.30
N ASN A 85 -11.60 -13.25 -10.94
CA ASN A 85 -12.88 -12.68 -10.50
C ASN A 85 -13.00 -12.58 -8.97
N TRP A 86 -11.96 -12.90 -8.20
CA TRP A 86 -12.03 -12.97 -6.73
C TRP A 86 -12.51 -11.67 -6.06
N LEU A 87 -12.39 -10.51 -6.70
CA LEU A 87 -12.93 -9.26 -6.18
C LEU A 87 -14.47 -9.16 -6.25
N ASN A 88 -15.12 -9.88 -7.15
CA ASN A 88 -16.58 -9.80 -7.37
C ASN A 88 -17.36 -10.96 -6.73
N GLU A 89 -16.65 -11.92 -6.16
CA GLU A 89 -17.22 -13.07 -5.43
C GLU A 89 -17.69 -12.73 -4.02
#